data_AF-A0A537KL41-F1
#
_entry.id   AF-A0A537KL41-F1
#
_cell.length_a   1.000
_cell.length_b   1.000
_cell.length_c   1.000
_cell.angle_alpha   90.00
_cell.angle_beta   90.00
_cell.angle_gamma   90.00
#
_symmetry.space_group_name_H-M   'P 1'
#
loop_
_entity.id
_entity.type
_entity.pdbx_description
1 polymer ?
#
loop_
_entity_poly.entity_id
_entity_poly.type
_entity_poly.pdbx_seq_one_letter_code
_entity_poly.pdbx_strand_id
1 'polypeptide(L)'
;MNWQNAIGILSTLALFAPVLIIVVAKLIRYKQYFSLFIYCVLAFGFNLMTEHFVNVPKNIERFYGITNNLTDMPLMLGFLYFQIPSSVQRKRMKILLAVFIVFEILLIVMYGITVKTITLTMAPGLAIVFGYSLYYFVYSVKRSFIHNKFIGKAIIATALTFAYGCFIIIYLMHYVLSLQDVSNLFLIYYFITIIYCIILSVGLYMEAKRKSKLYELLLTRKELMSFFADEKKPAAPKGATGLWKLN
;
A
#
# COMPACT_ATOMS: atom_id res chain seq x y z
N MET A 1 9.37 -24.64 20.16
CA MET A 1 9.28 -23.43 19.30
C MET A 1 9.04 -22.24 20.19
N ASN A 2 9.92 -21.23 20.18
CA ASN A 2 9.71 -20.00 20.96
C ASN A 2 8.50 -19.23 20.37
N TRP A 3 7.71 -18.57 21.23
CA TRP A 3 6.51 -17.83 20.84
C TRP A 3 6.84 -16.73 19.82
N GLN A 4 8.02 -16.13 19.94
CA GLN A 4 8.54 -15.14 19.00
C GLN A 4 8.69 -15.71 17.58
N ASN A 5 9.36 -16.86 17.44
CA ASN A 5 9.52 -17.53 16.16
C ASN A 5 8.16 -17.94 15.58
N ALA A 6 7.21 -18.39 16.42
CA ALA A 6 5.88 -18.74 15.95
C ALA A 6 5.16 -17.53 15.31
N ILE A 7 5.19 -16.35 15.96
CA ILE A 7 4.63 -15.13 15.39
C ILE A 7 5.41 -14.69 14.14
N GLY A 8 6.75 -14.78 14.16
CA GLY A 8 7.59 -14.42 13.02
C GLY A 8 7.21 -15.21 11.76
N ILE A 9 7.04 -16.53 11.89
CA ILE A 9 6.54 -17.40 10.83
C ILE A 9 5.14 -16.99 10.36
N LEU A 10 4.21 -16.76 11.30
CA LEU A 10 2.85 -16.32 10.96
C LEU A 10 2.85 -14.98 10.22
N SER A 11 3.72 -14.06 10.60
CA SER A 11 3.85 -12.75 9.95
C SER A 11 4.42 -12.87 8.54
N THR A 12 5.34 -13.80 8.32
CA THR A 12 5.88 -14.13 7.00
C THR A 12 4.79 -14.69 6.08
N LEU A 13 3.99 -15.64 6.57
CA LEU A 13 2.83 -16.16 5.84
C LEU A 13 1.78 -15.08 5.56
N ALA A 14 1.54 -14.19 6.53
CA ALA A 14 0.60 -13.09 6.37
C ALA A 14 1.06 -12.09 5.29
N LEU A 15 2.35 -11.76 5.24
CA LEU A 15 2.93 -10.88 4.21
C LEU A 15 2.85 -11.48 2.80
N PHE A 16 2.85 -12.80 2.68
CA PHE A 16 2.67 -13.47 1.39
C PHE A 16 1.25 -13.33 0.85
N ALA A 17 0.23 -13.29 1.71
CA ALA A 17 -1.18 -13.22 1.30
C ALA A 17 -1.52 -12.04 0.37
N PRO A 18 -1.18 -10.76 0.67
CA PRO A 18 -1.46 -9.66 -0.25
C PRO A 18 -0.69 -9.77 -1.56
N VAL A 19 0.54 -10.31 -1.55
CA VAL A 19 1.33 -10.58 -2.77
C VAL A 19 0.57 -11.57 -3.66
N LEU A 20 0.14 -12.70 -3.10
CA LEU A 20 -0.60 -13.74 -3.81
C LEU A 20 -1.90 -13.19 -4.42
N ILE A 21 -2.67 -12.43 -3.64
CA ILE A 21 -3.93 -11.84 -4.12
C ILE A 21 -3.67 -10.87 -5.28
N ILE A 22 -2.64 -10.01 -5.19
CA ILE A 22 -2.32 -9.07 -6.26
C ILE A 22 -1.98 -9.80 -7.57
N VAL A 23 -1.23 -10.91 -7.49
CA VAL A 23 -0.82 -11.70 -8.65
C VAL A 23 -1.99 -12.49 -9.23
N VAL A 24 -2.67 -13.30 -8.41
CA VAL A 24 -3.76 -14.19 -8.84
C VAL A 24 -4.92 -13.39 -9.41
N ALA A 25 -5.30 -12.29 -8.76
CA ALA A 25 -6.36 -11.41 -9.24
C ALA A 25 -5.91 -10.43 -10.35
N LYS A 26 -4.68 -10.56 -10.85
CA LYS A 26 -4.09 -9.73 -11.92
C LYS A 26 -4.14 -8.24 -11.61
N LEU A 27 -4.16 -7.86 -10.33
CA LEU A 27 -4.18 -6.46 -9.89
C LEU A 27 -2.89 -5.73 -10.30
N ILE A 28 -1.79 -6.46 -10.48
CA ILE A 28 -0.49 -5.93 -10.94
C ILE A 28 -0.59 -5.18 -12.29
N ARG A 29 -1.56 -5.51 -13.14
CA ARG A 29 -1.79 -4.83 -14.42
C ARG A 29 -2.25 -3.39 -14.27
N TYR A 30 -2.78 -3.03 -13.10
CA TYR A 30 -3.21 -1.67 -12.81
C TYR A 30 -2.08 -0.92 -12.12
N LYS A 31 -1.64 0.19 -12.73
CA LYS A 31 -0.55 1.06 -12.23
C LYS A 31 -0.66 1.36 -10.73
N GLN A 32 -1.90 1.57 -10.26
CA GLN A 32 -2.18 1.85 -8.85
C GLN A 32 -1.73 0.77 -7.86
N TYR A 33 -1.70 -0.50 -8.24
CA TYR A 33 -1.33 -1.61 -7.34
C TYR A 33 0.12 -2.07 -7.52
N PHE A 34 0.81 -1.57 -8.54
CA PHE A 34 2.20 -1.98 -8.80
C PHE A 34 3.14 -1.52 -7.68
N SER A 35 3.00 -0.29 -7.18
CA SER A 35 3.80 0.19 -6.05
C SER A 35 3.52 -0.60 -4.77
N LEU A 36 2.25 -0.93 -4.51
CA LEU A 36 1.88 -1.76 -3.36
C LEU A 36 2.40 -3.19 -3.48
N PHE A 37 2.41 -3.74 -4.70
CA PHE A 37 3.00 -5.05 -4.97
C PHE A 37 4.49 -5.09 -4.61
N ILE A 38 5.26 -4.12 -5.11
CA ILE A 38 6.70 -4.03 -4.82
C ILE A 38 6.91 -3.88 -3.31
N TYR A 39 6.14 -3.01 -2.66
CA TYR A 39 6.18 -2.84 -1.20
C TYR A 39 5.97 -4.17 -0.46
N CYS A 40 4.91 -4.92 -0.80
CA CYS A 40 4.63 -6.20 -0.14
C CYS A 40 5.71 -7.25 -0.42
N VAL A 41 6.25 -7.29 -1.64
CA VAL A 41 7.33 -8.23 -2.02
C VAL A 41 8.61 -7.92 -1.26
N LEU A 42 8.98 -6.64 -1.12
CA LEU A 42 10.16 -6.24 -0.37
C LEU A 42 10.00 -6.56 1.13
N ALA A 43 8.85 -6.24 1.71
CA ALA A 43 8.56 -6.58 3.10
C ALA A 43 8.58 -8.09 3.35
N PHE A 44 7.98 -8.88 2.46
CA PHE A 44 8.01 -10.34 2.52
C PHE A 44 9.43 -10.91 2.39
N GLY A 45 10.20 -10.41 1.42
CA GLY A 45 11.59 -10.81 1.23
C GLY A 45 12.46 -10.51 2.45
N PHE A 46 12.30 -9.32 3.05
CA PHE A 46 12.99 -8.95 4.28
C PHE A 46 12.67 -9.92 5.42
N ASN A 47 11.39 -10.22 5.63
CA ASN A 47 10.96 -11.12 6.71
C ASN A 47 11.47 -12.55 6.53
N LEU A 48 11.53 -13.06 5.28
CA LEU A 48 12.15 -14.36 4.99
C LEU A 48 13.62 -14.45 5.40
N MET A 49 14.37 -13.34 5.25
CA MET A 49 15.78 -13.30 5.64
C MET A 49 15.92 -13.19 7.17
N THR A 50 15.14 -12.32 7.81
CA THR A 50 15.20 -12.09 9.26
C THR A 50 14.73 -13.29 10.07
N GLU A 51 13.74 -14.05 9.59
CA GLU A 51 13.29 -15.31 10.23
C GLU A 51 14.13 -16.53 9.80
N HIS A 52 15.25 -16.32 9.10
CA HIS A 52 16.19 -17.37 8.68
C HIS A 52 15.57 -18.47 7.80
N PHE A 53 14.43 -18.20 7.14
CA PHE A 53 13.92 -19.06 6.08
C PHE A 53 14.84 -19.03 4.85
N VAL A 54 15.45 -17.88 4.58
CA VAL A 54 16.49 -17.70 3.56
C VAL A 54 17.76 -17.23 4.25
N ASN A 55 18.71 -18.15 4.42
CA ASN A 55 19.99 -17.85 5.07
C ASN A 55 20.88 -17.06 4.11
N VAL A 56 21.09 -15.78 4.42
CA VAL A 56 22.01 -14.89 3.72
C VAL A 56 23.07 -14.35 4.68
N PRO A 57 24.24 -13.94 4.19
CA PRO A 57 25.21 -13.19 4.98
C PRO A 57 24.58 -11.95 5.63
N LYS A 58 24.94 -11.66 6.89
CA LYS A 58 24.42 -10.50 7.65
C LYS A 58 24.56 -9.16 6.92
N ASN A 59 25.60 -9.01 6.10
CA ASN A 59 25.81 -7.81 5.30
C ASN A 59 24.73 -7.63 4.23
N ILE A 60 24.28 -8.73 3.60
CA ILE A 60 23.20 -8.71 2.60
C ILE A 60 21.86 -8.46 3.29
N GLU A 61 21.59 -9.13 4.42
CA GLU A 61 20.38 -8.88 5.21
C GLU A 61 20.28 -7.41 5.64
N ARG A 62 21.38 -6.86 6.17
CA ARG A 62 21.46 -5.46 6.58
C ARG A 62 21.23 -4.52 5.40
N PHE A 63 21.90 -4.75 4.27
CA PHE A 63 21.72 -3.92 3.08
C PHE A 63 20.27 -3.95 2.60
N TYR A 64 19.69 -5.15 2.49
CA TYR A 64 18.29 -5.32 2.09
C TYR A 64 17.34 -4.63 3.07
N GLY A 65 17.58 -4.76 4.38
CA GLY A 65 16.80 -4.07 5.41
C GLY A 65 16.85 -2.55 5.24
N ILE A 66 18.04 -1.99 4.96
CA ILE A 66 18.17 -0.55 4.71
C ILE A 66 17.43 -0.14 3.43
N THR A 67 17.60 -0.89 2.34
CA THR A 67 16.89 -0.62 1.08
C THR A 67 15.37 -0.73 1.25
N ASN A 68 14.88 -1.78 1.89
CA ASN A 68 13.46 -1.98 2.17
C ASN A 68 12.87 -0.76 2.89
N ASN A 69 13.53 -0.30 3.95
CA ASN A 69 13.10 0.87 4.72
C ASN A 69 13.16 2.18 3.94
N LEU A 70 14.20 2.42 3.12
CA LEU A 70 14.29 3.60 2.27
C LEU A 70 13.22 3.58 1.17
N THR A 71 12.88 2.42 0.64
CA THR A 71 11.86 2.32 -0.43
C THR A 71 10.42 2.28 0.09
N ASP A 72 10.19 2.01 1.37
CA ASP A 72 8.86 1.91 1.98
C ASP A 72 8.03 3.17 1.72
N MET A 73 8.52 4.34 2.15
CA MET A 73 7.77 5.59 2.03
C MET A 73 7.53 6.00 0.57
N PRO A 74 8.54 6.00 -0.33
CA PRO A 74 8.31 6.27 -1.75
C PRO A 74 7.28 5.33 -2.40
N LEU A 75 7.31 4.03 -2.09
CA LEU A 75 6.38 3.06 -2.66
C LEU A 75 4.96 3.28 -2.14
N MET A 76 4.80 3.56 -0.85
CA MET A 76 3.48 3.81 -0.28
C MET A 76 2.89 5.14 -0.76
N LEU A 77 3.70 6.18 -0.88
CA LEU A 77 3.30 7.42 -1.52
C LEU A 77 2.97 7.20 -3.01
N GLY A 78 3.72 6.35 -3.71
CA GLY A 78 3.39 5.93 -5.07
C GLY A 78 2.03 5.26 -5.16
N PHE A 79 1.69 4.37 -4.22
CA PHE A 79 0.38 3.75 -4.13
C PHE A 79 -0.72 4.79 -3.88
N LEU A 80 -0.56 5.61 -2.84
CA LEU A 80 -1.53 6.62 -2.42
C LEU A 80 -1.75 7.71 -3.49
N TYR A 81 -0.74 8.03 -4.30
CA TYR A 81 -0.84 8.98 -5.42
C TYR A 81 -1.94 8.62 -6.41
N PHE A 82 -2.08 7.34 -6.73
CA PHE A 82 -3.14 6.86 -7.63
C PHE A 82 -4.51 6.75 -6.96
N GLN A 83 -4.58 6.87 -5.63
CA GLN A 83 -5.83 6.79 -4.89
C GLN A 83 -6.50 8.16 -4.70
N ILE A 84 -5.76 9.25 -4.86
CA ILE A 84 -6.29 10.61 -4.70
C ILE A 84 -7.19 10.98 -5.90
N PRO A 85 -8.44 11.39 -5.67
CA PRO A 85 -9.39 11.76 -6.73
C PRO A 85 -9.14 13.17 -7.29
N SER A 86 -8.71 14.11 -6.45
CA SER A 86 -8.56 15.51 -6.82
C SER A 86 -7.28 15.72 -7.63
N SER A 87 -7.40 16.31 -8.82
CA SER A 87 -6.26 16.61 -9.69
C SER A 87 -5.26 17.57 -9.03
N VAL A 88 -5.76 18.55 -8.27
CA VAL A 88 -4.94 19.50 -7.51
C VAL A 88 -4.14 18.78 -6.44
N GLN A 89 -4.77 17.93 -5.63
CA GLN A 89 -4.08 17.16 -4.60
C GLN A 89 -3.13 16.13 -5.21
N ARG A 90 -3.49 15.50 -6.32
CA ARG A 90 -2.61 14.58 -7.06
C ARG A 90 -1.34 15.30 -7.53
N LYS A 91 -1.45 16.54 -8.04
CA LYS A 91 -0.29 17.37 -8.38
C LYS A 91 0.58 17.71 -7.16
N ARG A 92 -0.04 18.11 -6.05
CA ARG A 92 0.67 18.38 -4.79
C ARG A 92 1.42 17.14 -4.28
N MET A 93 0.77 15.98 -4.30
CA MET A 93 1.38 14.73 -3.88
C MET A 93 2.51 14.29 -4.80
N LYS A 94 2.40 14.53 -6.12
CA LYS A 94 3.52 14.28 -7.05
C LYS A 94 4.75 15.10 -6.69
N ILE A 95 4.56 16.39 -6.39
CA ILE A 95 5.65 17.27 -5.96
C ILE A 95 6.22 16.78 -4.63
N LEU A 96 5.36 16.44 -3.67
CA LEU A 96 5.79 15.93 -2.37
C LEU A 96 6.61 14.64 -2.48
N LEU A 97 6.15 13.69 -3.30
CA LEU A 97 6.89 12.46 -3.59
C LEU A 97 8.27 12.78 -4.22
N ALA A 98 8.33 13.69 -5.18
CA ALA A 98 9.60 14.08 -5.80
C ALA A 98 10.55 14.74 -4.79
N VAL A 99 10.04 15.66 -3.96
CA VAL A 99 10.82 16.31 -2.90
C VAL A 99 11.31 15.28 -1.88
N PHE A 100 10.47 14.33 -1.49
CA PHE A 100 10.84 13.28 -0.54
C PHE A 100 11.94 12.37 -1.10
N ILE A 101 11.84 11.94 -2.37
CA ILE A 101 12.89 11.16 -3.03
C ILE A 101 14.21 11.94 -3.09
N VAL A 102 14.16 13.24 -3.44
CA VAL A 102 15.37 14.08 -3.44
C VAL A 102 15.96 14.20 -2.04
N PHE A 103 15.13 14.38 -1.02
CA PHE A 103 15.55 14.42 0.37
C PHE A 103 16.25 13.11 0.80
N GLU A 104 15.71 11.94 0.45
CA GLU A 104 16.36 10.66 0.72
C GLU A 104 17.71 10.53 0.01
N ILE A 105 17.77 10.89 -1.28
CA ILE A 105 19.02 10.86 -2.05
C ILE A 105 20.08 11.76 -1.40
N LEU A 106 19.72 12.96 -0.97
CA LEU A 106 20.64 13.87 -0.28
C LEU A 106 21.17 13.25 1.02
N LEU A 107 20.31 12.62 1.82
CA LEU A 107 20.75 11.94 3.04
C LEU A 107 21.62 10.73 2.77
N ILE A 108 21.35 9.96 1.70
CA ILE A 108 22.20 8.85 1.26
C ILE A 108 23.56 9.36 0.82
N VAL A 109 23.64 10.48 0.10
CA VAL A 109 24.93 11.08 -0.31
C VAL A 109 25.72 11.57 0.91
N MET A 110 25.05 12.16 1.91
CA MET A 110 25.71 12.71 3.10
C MET A 110 26.14 11.65 4.12
N TYR A 111 25.31 10.64 4.36
CA TYR A 111 25.47 9.68 5.46
C TYR A 111 25.62 8.22 5.00
N GLY A 112 25.60 7.98 3.69
CA GLY A 112 25.66 6.65 3.10
C GLY A 112 24.40 5.83 3.31
N ILE A 113 24.48 4.55 2.95
CA ILE A 113 23.43 3.55 3.21
C ILE A 113 23.63 3.03 4.64
N THR A 114 23.15 3.79 5.62
CA THR A 114 23.35 3.52 7.06
C THR A 114 22.06 3.59 7.85
N VAL A 115 22.08 3.06 9.08
CA VAL A 115 20.93 3.13 10.01
C VAL A 115 20.58 4.58 10.33
N LYS A 116 21.57 5.46 10.42
CA LYS A 116 21.36 6.90 10.65
C LYS A 116 20.53 7.53 9.54
N THR A 117 20.79 7.17 8.28
CA THR A 117 20.00 7.63 7.13
C THR A 117 18.55 7.22 7.27
N ILE A 118 18.27 5.94 7.61
CA ILE A 118 16.91 5.46 7.85
C ILE A 118 16.22 6.23 8.97
N THR A 119 16.88 6.43 10.11
CA THR A 119 16.29 7.13 11.25
C THR A 119 15.86 8.55 10.86
N LEU A 120 16.69 9.25 10.08
CA LEU A 120 16.40 10.60 9.61
C LEU A 120 15.29 10.65 8.53
N THR A 121 15.17 9.63 7.68
CA THR A 121 14.14 9.58 6.63
C THR A 121 12.80 9.07 7.13
N MET A 122 12.80 8.12 8.07
CA MET A 122 11.59 7.48 8.60
C MET A 122 10.66 8.46 9.29
N ALA A 123 11.17 9.36 10.15
CA ALA A 123 10.31 10.26 10.91
C ALA A 123 9.40 11.13 10.01
N PRO A 124 9.95 11.94 9.08
CA PRO A 124 9.12 12.72 8.17
C PRO A 124 8.33 11.83 7.20
N GLY A 125 8.90 10.71 6.74
CA GLY A 125 8.23 9.79 5.83
C GLY A 125 6.96 9.17 6.42
N LEU A 126 7.06 8.63 7.64
CA LEU A 126 5.94 8.05 8.38
C LEU A 126 4.84 9.08 8.61
N ALA A 127 5.20 10.30 9.02
CA ALA A 127 4.23 11.39 9.23
C ALA A 127 3.47 11.74 7.94
N ILE A 128 4.17 11.84 6.81
CA ILE A 128 3.55 12.14 5.50
C ILE A 128 2.64 10.98 5.06
N VAL A 129 3.14 9.74 5.09
CA VAL A 129 2.36 8.57 4.65
C VAL A 129 1.14 8.39 5.54
N PHE A 130 1.28 8.52 6.86
CA PHE A 130 0.15 8.44 7.79
C PHE A 130 -0.88 9.52 7.49
N GLY A 131 -0.48 10.78 7.32
CA GLY A 131 -1.38 11.89 7.00
C GLY A 131 -2.18 11.65 5.71
N TYR A 132 -1.52 11.20 4.64
CA TYR A 132 -2.20 10.88 3.37
C TYR A 132 -3.05 9.60 3.46
N SER A 133 -2.63 8.60 4.23
CA SER A 133 -3.44 7.40 4.48
C SER A 133 -4.73 7.77 5.20
N LEU A 134 -4.67 8.65 6.21
CA LEU A 134 -5.82 9.11 6.98
C LEU A 134 -6.77 9.92 6.09
N TYR A 135 -6.23 10.81 5.27
CA TYR A 135 -7.02 11.53 4.26
C TYR A 135 -7.74 10.55 3.31
N TYR A 136 -7.02 9.57 2.79
CA TYR A 136 -7.57 8.55 1.90
C TYR A 136 -8.62 7.66 2.58
N PHE A 137 -8.43 7.34 3.86
CA PHE A 137 -9.39 6.62 4.69
C PHE A 137 -10.70 7.38 4.82
N VAL A 138 -10.65 8.63 5.28
CA VAL A 138 -11.85 9.48 5.43
C VAL A 138 -12.60 9.61 4.09
N TYR A 139 -11.86 9.85 3.01
CA TYR A 139 -12.43 9.94 1.67
C TYR A 139 -13.12 8.63 1.25
N SER A 140 -12.45 7.49 1.42
CA SER A 140 -12.92 6.19 0.95
C SER A 140 -14.11 5.70 1.76
N VAL A 141 -14.09 5.87 3.08
CA VAL A 141 -15.19 5.52 3.98
C VAL A 141 -16.44 6.33 3.64
N LYS A 142 -16.31 7.66 3.50
CA LYS A 142 -17.43 8.52 3.11
C LYS A 142 -18.06 8.07 1.79
N ARG A 143 -17.27 7.75 0.78
CA ARG A 143 -17.79 7.24 -0.51
C ARG A 143 -18.37 5.84 -0.43
N SER A 144 -17.85 5.01 0.47
CA SER A 144 -18.39 3.68 0.71
C SER A 144 -19.83 3.77 1.22
N PHE A 145 -20.10 4.66 2.19
CA PHE A 145 -21.46 4.86 2.70
C PHE A 145 -22.41 5.46 1.65
N ILE A 146 -21.97 6.43 0.85
CA ILE A 146 -22.85 7.11 -0.10
C ILE A 146 -23.20 6.23 -1.31
N HIS A 147 -22.25 5.44 -1.83
CA HIS A 147 -22.44 4.73 -3.11
C HIS A 147 -22.41 3.20 -3.02
N ASN A 148 -22.13 2.63 -1.84
CA ASN A 148 -22.01 1.18 -1.58
C ASN A 148 -21.10 0.40 -2.56
N LYS A 149 -20.17 1.10 -3.24
CA LYS A 149 -19.33 0.55 -4.32
C LYS A 149 -17.82 0.73 -4.07
N PHE A 150 -17.44 1.26 -2.90
CA PHE A 150 -16.06 1.63 -2.55
C PHE A 150 -15.52 0.93 -1.29
N ILE A 151 -16.17 -0.14 -0.84
CA ILE A 151 -15.83 -0.85 0.41
C ILE A 151 -14.39 -1.39 0.38
N GLY A 152 -13.96 -2.02 -0.72
CA GLY A 152 -12.61 -2.57 -0.82
C GLY A 152 -11.51 -1.52 -0.63
N LYS A 153 -11.67 -0.34 -1.27
CA LYS A 153 -10.77 0.81 -1.07
C LYS A 153 -10.78 1.34 0.37
N ALA A 154 -11.95 1.39 1.02
CA ALA A 154 -12.06 1.80 2.41
C ALA A 154 -11.33 0.83 3.35
N ILE A 155 -11.44 -0.48 3.12
CA ILE A 155 -10.72 -1.50 3.90
C ILE A 155 -9.20 -1.40 3.68
N ILE A 156 -8.74 -1.22 2.43
CA ILE A 156 -7.31 -0.98 2.16
C ILE A 156 -6.82 0.28 2.89
N ALA A 157 -7.58 1.38 2.82
CA ALA A 157 -7.23 2.61 3.52
C ALA A 157 -7.16 2.41 5.04
N THR A 158 -8.09 1.62 5.61
CA THR A 158 -8.09 1.25 7.03
C THR A 158 -6.81 0.50 7.41
N ALA A 159 -6.42 -0.49 6.61
CA ALA A 159 -5.19 -1.25 6.83
C ALA A 159 -3.96 -0.33 6.86
N LEU A 160 -3.86 0.58 5.89
CA LEU A 160 -2.74 1.52 5.80
C LEU A 160 -2.71 2.48 7.00
N THR A 161 -3.83 3.13 7.32
CA THR A 161 -3.87 4.06 8.45
C THR A 161 -3.56 3.36 9.77
N PHE A 162 -4.06 2.14 9.97
CA PHE A 162 -3.71 1.32 11.13
C PHE A 162 -2.21 1.04 11.19
N ALA A 163 -1.63 0.46 10.13
CA ALA A 163 -0.22 0.06 10.11
C ALA A 163 0.72 1.25 10.31
N TYR A 164 0.55 2.34 9.54
CA TYR A 164 1.43 3.51 9.64
C TYR A 164 1.22 4.27 10.95
N GLY A 165 0.00 4.26 11.52
CA GLY A 165 -0.24 4.78 12.87
C GLY A 165 0.56 4.01 13.92
N CYS A 166 0.56 2.68 13.84
CA CYS A 166 1.35 1.84 14.74
C CYS A 166 2.86 1.95 14.48
N PHE A 167 3.31 2.08 13.22
CA PHE A 167 4.73 2.26 12.90
C PHE A 167 5.29 3.58 13.43
N ILE A 168 4.49 4.65 13.48
CA ILE A 168 4.87 5.88 14.20
C ILE A 168 5.12 5.58 15.68
N ILE A 169 4.24 4.80 16.33
CA ILE A 169 4.43 4.44 17.74
C ILE A 169 5.70 3.62 17.94
N ILE A 170 5.95 2.60 17.10
CA ILE A 170 7.19 1.81 17.14
C ILE A 170 8.41 2.70 16.94
N TYR A 171 8.37 3.63 15.97
CA TYR A 171 9.45 4.58 15.72
C TYR A 171 9.73 5.44 16.96
N LEU A 172 8.69 5.98 17.60
CA LEU A 172 8.84 6.77 18.83
C LEU A 172 9.43 5.92 19.96
N MET A 173 8.94 4.70 20.14
CA MET A 173 9.43 3.76 21.17
C MET A 173 10.92 3.42 20.99
N HIS A 174 11.33 3.12 19.75
CA HIS A 174 12.69 2.68 19.46
C HIS A 174 13.69 3.83 19.38
N TYR A 175 13.37 4.90 18.63
CA TYR A 175 14.33 5.94 18.31
C TYR A 175 14.23 7.19 19.20
N VAL A 176 13.07 7.49 19.76
CA VAL A 176 12.87 8.69 20.60
C VAL A 176 12.97 8.34 22.08
N LEU A 177 12.26 7.29 22.51
CA LEU A 177 12.27 6.81 23.89
C LEU A 177 13.44 5.86 24.19
N SER A 178 14.19 5.46 23.16
CA SER A 178 15.40 4.62 23.30
C SER A 178 15.17 3.32 24.09
N LEU A 179 14.01 2.68 23.91
CA LEU A 179 13.72 1.40 24.55
C LEU A 179 14.70 0.32 24.05
N GLN A 180 15.44 -0.29 24.98
CA GLN A 180 16.52 -1.24 24.69
C GLN A 180 16.01 -2.64 24.29
N ASP A 181 14.73 -2.93 24.51
CA ASP A 181 14.15 -4.25 24.23
C ASP A 181 13.70 -4.37 22.77
N VAL A 182 14.70 -4.54 21.90
CA VAL A 182 14.51 -4.71 20.46
C VAL A 182 13.67 -5.96 20.15
N SER A 183 13.80 -7.02 20.95
CA SER A 183 13.06 -8.28 20.74
C SER A 183 11.55 -8.08 20.90
N ASN A 184 11.12 -7.35 21.92
CA ASN A 184 9.71 -7.05 22.12
C ASN A 184 9.15 -6.07 21.08
N LEU A 185 9.98 -5.15 20.57
CA LEU A 185 9.58 -4.27 19.46
C LEU A 185 9.35 -5.05 18.16
N PHE A 186 10.18 -6.04 17.84
CA PHE A 186 9.95 -6.94 16.70
C PHE A 186 8.68 -7.76 16.86
N LEU A 187 8.39 -8.24 18.06
CA LEU A 187 7.15 -8.96 18.35
C LEU A 187 5.91 -8.09 18.11
N ILE A 188 5.93 -6.84 18.58
CA ILE A 188 4.87 -5.85 18.31
C ILE A 188 4.74 -5.60 16.80
N TYR A 189 5.86 -5.39 16.11
CA TYR A 189 5.91 -5.21 14.66
C TYR A 189 5.26 -6.39 13.91
N TYR A 190 5.57 -7.63 14.29
CA TYR A 190 4.99 -8.82 13.66
C TYR A 190 3.48 -8.92 13.89
N PHE A 191 2.99 -8.61 15.10
CA PHE A 191 1.55 -8.57 15.38
C PHE A 191 0.81 -7.54 14.52
N ILE A 192 1.33 -6.32 14.45
CA ILE A 192 0.77 -5.25 13.61
C ILE A 192 0.78 -5.70 12.15
N THR A 193 1.87 -6.32 11.70
CA THR A 193 2.04 -6.80 10.32
C THR A 193 1.01 -7.87 9.97
N ILE A 194 0.73 -8.82 10.87
CA ILE A 194 -0.30 -9.85 10.67
C ILE A 194 -1.67 -9.20 10.49
N ILE A 195 -2.07 -8.32 11.42
CA ILE A 195 -3.37 -7.64 11.37
C ILE A 195 -3.48 -6.80 10.09
N TYR A 196 -2.45 -6.01 9.79
CA TYR A 196 -2.34 -5.21 8.59
C TYR A 196 -2.55 -6.05 7.32
N CYS A 197 -1.82 -7.17 7.19
CA CYS A 197 -1.89 -8.01 6.00
C CYS A 197 -3.24 -8.70 5.84
N ILE A 198 -3.89 -9.10 6.94
CA ILE A 198 -5.25 -9.67 6.89
C ILE A 198 -6.24 -8.63 6.36
N ILE A 199 -6.26 -7.43 6.94
CA ILE A 199 -7.18 -6.36 6.53
C ILE A 199 -6.88 -5.95 5.08
N LEU A 200 -5.60 -5.78 4.72
CA LEU A 200 -5.18 -5.43 3.37
C LEU A 200 -5.62 -6.49 2.35
N SER A 201 -5.42 -7.77 2.67
CA SER A 201 -5.80 -8.90 1.82
C SER A 201 -7.31 -8.93 1.55
N VAL A 202 -8.13 -8.73 2.58
CA VAL A 202 -9.59 -8.63 2.43
C VAL A 202 -9.96 -7.46 1.51
N GLY A 203 -9.35 -6.29 1.72
CA GLY A 203 -9.59 -5.11 0.90
C GLY A 203 -9.19 -5.31 -0.57
N LEU A 204 -8.04 -5.93 -0.82
CA LEU A 204 -7.56 -6.28 -2.17
C LEU A 204 -8.48 -7.28 -2.87
N TYR A 205 -8.93 -8.32 -2.15
CA TYR A 205 -9.87 -9.30 -2.69
C TYR A 205 -11.20 -8.68 -3.09
N MET A 206 -11.74 -7.77 -2.27
CA MET A 206 -12.96 -7.04 -2.61
C MET A 206 -12.78 -6.12 -3.82
N GLU A 207 -11.65 -5.43 -3.93
CA GLU A 207 -11.33 -4.62 -5.12
C GLU A 207 -11.16 -5.47 -6.38
N ALA A 208 -10.56 -6.66 -6.27
CA ALA A 208 -10.47 -7.62 -7.36
C ALA A 208 -11.85 -8.04 -7.89
N LYS A 209 -12.76 -8.45 -6.99
CA LYS A 209 -14.15 -8.77 -7.35
C LYS A 209 -14.85 -7.61 -8.05
N ARG A 210 -14.71 -6.40 -7.51
CA ARG A 210 -15.30 -5.19 -8.10
C ARG A 210 -14.78 -4.94 -9.50
N LYS A 211 -13.49 -5.11 -9.74
CA LYS A 211 -12.87 -4.91 -11.06
C LYS A 211 -13.27 -5.98 -12.07
N SER A 212 -13.39 -7.25 -11.68
CA SER A 212 -13.93 -8.30 -12.56
C SER A 212 -15.33 -7.96 -13.03
N LYS A 213 -16.22 -7.61 -12.09
CA LYS A 213 -17.61 -7.24 -12.40
C LYS A 213 -17.69 -6.02 -13.32
N LEU A 214 -16.83 -5.01 -13.11
CA LEU A 214 -16.79 -3.85 -14.01
C LEU A 214 -16.30 -4.21 -15.41
N TYR A 215 -15.32 -5.11 -15.52
CA TYR A 215 -14.83 -5.57 -16.81
C TYR A 215 -15.90 -6.34 -17.59
N GLU A 216 -16.61 -7.25 -16.91
CA GLU A 216 -17.75 -7.99 -17.48
C GLU A 216 -18.84 -7.03 -17.98
N LEU A 217 -19.25 -6.04 -17.17
CA LEU A 217 -20.23 -5.04 -17.59
C LEU A 217 -19.77 -4.21 -18.80
N LEU A 218 -18.49 -3.89 -18.90
CA LEU A 218 -17.93 -3.19 -20.05
C LEU A 218 -17.93 -4.05 -21.31
N LEU A 219 -17.65 -5.36 -21.16
CA LEU A 219 -17.71 -6.32 -22.26
C LEU A 219 -19.15 -6.48 -22.75
N THR A 220 -20.10 -6.73 -21.86
CA THR A 220 -21.53 -6.84 -22.20
C THR A 220 -22.05 -5.56 -22.86
N ARG A 221 -21.64 -4.39 -22.39
CA ARG A 221 -22.02 -3.11 -23.03
C ARG A 221 -21.47 -3.00 -24.46
N LYS A 222 -20.24 -3.46 -24.71
CA LYS A 222 -19.65 -3.48 -26.05
C LYS A 222 -20.38 -4.45 -26.97
N GLU A 223 -20.70 -5.65 -26.48
CA GLU A 223 -21.47 -6.66 -27.21
C GLU A 223 -22.87 -6.15 -27.57
N LEU A 224 -23.60 -5.60 -26.61
CA LEU A 224 -24.91 -4.98 -26.86
C LEU A 224 -24.79 -3.82 -27.87
N MET A 225 -23.79 -2.96 -27.74
CA MET A 225 -23.56 -1.89 -28.72
C MET A 225 -23.28 -2.41 -30.13
N SER A 226 -22.60 -3.56 -30.28
CA SER A 226 -22.44 -4.17 -31.60
C SER A 226 -23.73 -4.77 -32.16
N PHE A 227 -24.59 -5.36 -31.33
CA PHE A 227 -25.90 -5.87 -31.78
C PHE A 227 -26.85 -4.76 -32.20
N PHE A 228 -26.84 -3.62 -31.50
CA PHE A 228 -27.68 -2.47 -31.80
C PHE A 228 -27.01 -1.44 -32.72
N ALA A 229 -25.87 -1.76 -33.33
CA ALA A 229 -25.16 -0.85 -34.23
C ALA A 229 -25.95 -0.59 -35.52
N ASP A 230 -26.70 -1.59 -35.98
CA ASP A 230 -27.54 -1.52 -37.18
C ASP A 230 -28.91 -0.87 -36.92
N GLU A 231 -29.38 -0.91 -35.66
CA GLU A 231 -30.57 -0.19 -35.22
C GLU A 231 -30.23 1.28 -34.90
N LYS A 232 -30.17 2.12 -35.94
CA LYS A 232 -30.02 3.59 -35.78
C LYS A 232 -31.17 4.20 -34.99
N LYS A 233 -31.01 4.26 -33.66
CA LYS A 233 -31.15 5.41 -32.75
C LYS A 233 -31.21 4.88 -31.31
N PRO A 234 -30.15 5.00 -30.50
CA PRO A 234 -30.34 4.90 -29.06
C PRO A 234 -31.24 6.06 -28.64
N ALA A 235 -32.37 5.76 -28.00
CA ALA A 235 -33.14 6.77 -27.30
C ALA A 235 -32.19 7.47 -26.33
N ALA A 236 -31.97 8.77 -26.54
CA ALA A 236 -31.17 9.58 -25.65
C ALA A 236 -31.74 9.40 -24.23
N PRO A 237 -30.94 9.03 -23.23
CA PRO A 237 -31.42 8.98 -21.86
C PRO A 237 -31.89 10.38 -21.51
N LYS A 238 -33.21 10.54 -21.27
CA LYS A 238 -33.76 11.77 -20.70
C LYS A 238 -33.08 11.98 -19.34
N GLY A 239 -32.01 12.79 -19.31
CA GLY A 239 -31.35 13.23 -18.08
C GLY A 239 -29.82 13.11 -17.98
N ALA A 240 -29.08 12.59 -18.97
CA ALA A 240 -27.62 12.43 -18.83
C ALA A 240 -26.80 13.57 -19.47
N THR A 241 -26.96 14.79 -18.96
CA THR A 241 -25.95 15.86 -19.13
C THR A 241 -24.76 15.58 -18.20
N GLY A 242 -23.89 14.66 -18.60
CA GLY A 242 -22.69 14.35 -17.82
C GLY A 242 -21.69 13.57 -18.64
N LEU A 243 -20.74 14.27 -19.26
CA LEU A 243 -19.52 13.68 -19.80
C LEU A 243 -18.82 12.90 -18.67
N TRP A 244 -18.87 11.57 -18.72
CA TRP A 244 -18.04 10.73 -17.87
C TRP A 244 -16.60 10.77 -18.38
N LYS A 245 -15.83 11.78 -17.94
CA LYS A 245 -14.36 11.72 -17.99
C LYS A 245 -13.88 10.80 -16.86
N LEU A 246 -13.34 9.65 -17.23
CA LEU A 246 -12.67 8.73 -16.32
C LEU A 246 -11.31 9.33 -15.90
N ASN A 247 -11.15 9.63 -14.61
CA ASN A 247 -9.89 10.00 -13.94
C ASN A 247 -9.65 9.10 -12.72
#